data_AF-A0A820PGE0-F1
#
_entry.id   AF-A0A820PGE0-F1
#
_cell.length_a   1.000
_cell.length_b   1.000
_cell.length_c   1.000
_cell.angle_alpha   90.00
_cell.angle_beta   90.00
_cell.angle_gamma   90.00
#
_symmetry.space_group_name_H-M   'P 1'
#
loop_
_entity.id
_entity.type
_entity.pdbx_description
1 polymer ?
#
loop_
_entity_poly.entity_id
_entity_poly.type
_entity_poly.pdbx_seq_one_letter_code
_entity_poly.pdbx_strand_id
1 'polypeptide(L)'
;MFHVILAVGFSFVYIIHSVPCVMALDQEQPIDINGSLFVKPGVGKTFRALHFPNATRTFKLRGNQTNNLFTLIEGKIQIGEGPKLHVHHNEDETFRVIRGQLQFIIGNETFCAPTGSVVYGRRGINMSFINVDSPDAYIEFLFSPSGIEHYFDEVSVVYTTVPYNASEADAVANKYGMDMFGFPNWKDIGCITPKTNDAACISVSFLFMFCIFSTLFMFMNIIKIFE
;
A
#
# COMPACT_ATOMS: atom_id res chain seq x y z
N MET A 1 74.33 -45.81 24.17
CA MET A 1 72.89 -45.74 24.53
C MET A 1 72.52 -44.27 24.59
N PHE A 2 72.00 -43.69 23.50
CA PHE A 2 71.34 -42.38 23.49
C PHE A 2 70.43 -42.34 22.26
N HIS A 3 69.15 -42.08 22.48
CA HIS A 3 68.09 -42.02 21.47
C HIS A 3 68.17 -40.69 20.70
N VAL A 4 68.03 -40.73 19.38
CA VAL A 4 67.77 -39.54 18.55
C VAL A 4 66.32 -39.61 18.09
N ILE A 5 65.55 -38.60 18.47
CA ILE A 5 64.14 -38.42 18.13
C ILE A 5 64.06 -37.80 16.73
N LEU A 6 63.37 -38.48 15.81
CA LEU A 6 62.99 -37.97 14.49
C LEU A 6 61.80 -37.02 14.62
N ALA A 7 62.00 -35.72 14.38
CA ALA A 7 60.93 -34.75 14.19
C ALA A 7 60.56 -34.69 12.70
N VAL A 8 59.35 -35.12 12.36
CA VAL A 8 58.78 -35.01 11.00
C VAL A 8 58.03 -33.69 10.92
N GLY A 9 58.56 -32.73 10.16
CA GLY A 9 57.91 -31.44 9.89
C GLY A 9 56.78 -31.60 8.88
N PHE A 10 55.54 -31.30 9.30
CA PHE A 10 54.38 -31.19 8.42
C PHE A 10 54.36 -29.83 7.74
N SER A 11 54.54 -29.80 6.43
CA SER A 11 54.24 -28.63 5.60
C SER A 11 52.71 -28.45 5.50
N PHE A 12 52.16 -27.44 6.18
CA PHE A 12 50.79 -26.99 5.95
C PHE A 12 50.74 -26.12 4.69
N VAL A 13 50.21 -26.69 3.60
CA VAL A 13 49.75 -25.92 2.44
C VAL A 13 48.45 -25.22 2.83
N TYR A 14 48.49 -23.90 3.05
CA TYR A 14 47.29 -23.09 3.20
C TYR A 14 46.59 -22.98 1.85
N ILE A 15 45.58 -23.81 1.61
CA ILE A 15 44.65 -23.63 0.51
C ILE A 15 43.68 -22.53 0.92
N ILE A 16 44.00 -21.30 0.51
CA ILE A 16 43.10 -20.15 0.55
C ILE A 16 41.92 -20.48 -0.39
N HIS A 17 40.84 -21.03 0.18
CA HIS A 17 39.57 -21.11 -0.52
C HIS A 17 39.02 -19.69 -0.56
N SER A 18 39.31 -18.97 -1.63
CA SER A 18 38.55 -17.79 -2.01
C SER A 18 37.12 -18.25 -2.26
N VAL A 19 36.27 -18.15 -1.23
CA VAL A 19 34.82 -18.21 -1.41
C VAL A 19 34.51 -17.13 -2.43
N PRO A 20 33.98 -17.47 -3.63
CA PRO A 20 33.60 -16.45 -4.57
C PRO A 20 32.54 -15.61 -3.87
N CYS A 21 32.87 -14.34 -3.64
CA CYS A 21 31.92 -13.32 -3.28
C CYS A 21 30.87 -13.34 -4.40
N VAL A 22 29.77 -14.06 -4.17
CA VAL A 22 28.58 -13.91 -4.98
C VAL A 22 28.21 -12.45 -4.76
N MET A 23 28.51 -11.63 -5.76
CA MET A 23 28.02 -10.27 -5.87
C MET A 23 26.51 -10.38 -5.69
N ALA A 24 26.02 -10.14 -4.47
CA ALA A 24 24.65 -9.72 -4.29
C ALA A 24 24.50 -8.57 -5.28
N LEU A 25 23.57 -8.70 -6.23
CA LEU A 25 23.23 -7.57 -7.08
C LEU A 25 22.97 -6.42 -6.12
N ASP A 26 23.89 -5.44 -6.07
CA ASP A 26 23.81 -4.27 -5.20
C ASP A 26 22.51 -3.58 -5.60
N GLN A 27 21.41 -3.92 -4.94
CA GLN A 27 20.20 -3.16 -5.06
C GLN A 27 20.58 -1.78 -4.57
N GLU A 28 20.53 -0.78 -5.45
CA GLU A 28 20.76 0.60 -5.07
C GLU A 28 19.96 0.88 -3.79
N GLN A 29 20.65 1.41 -2.78
CA GLN A 29 20.06 1.73 -1.48
C GLN A 29 19.62 3.20 -1.46
N PRO A 30 18.66 3.56 -0.59
CA PRO A 30 18.38 4.96 -0.28
C PRO A 30 19.65 5.74 0.09
N ILE A 31 19.74 6.97 -0.38
CA ILE A 31 20.87 7.86 -0.09
C ILE A 31 20.59 8.58 1.22
N ASP A 32 21.48 8.43 2.21
CA ASP A 32 21.44 9.24 3.44
C ASP A 32 21.84 10.69 3.16
N ILE A 33 21.02 11.61 3.66
CA ILE A 33 21.23 13.04 3.64
C ILE A 33 20.98 13.55 5.07
N ASN A 34 22.05 13.60 5.87
CA ASN A 34 22.02 14.06 7.26
C ASN A 34 20.97 13.33 8.13
N GLY A 35 20.88 12.00 8.00
CA GLY A 35 19.89 11.19 8.72
C GLY A 35 18.46 11.24 8.14
N SER A 36 18.28 11.90 7.00
CA SER A 36 17.09 11.78 6.14
C SER A 36 17.40 10.94 4.92
N LEU A 37 16.39 10.46 4.19
CA LEU A 37 16.60 9.57 3.05
C LEU A 37 16.08 10.15 1.74
N PHE A 38 16.92 10.12 0.71
CA PHE A 38 16.51 10.32 -0.67
C PHE A 38 16.42 8.97 -1.40
N VAL A 39 15.22 8.59 -1.81
CA VAL A 39 14.93 7.34 -2.52
C VAL A 39 14.65 7.67 -3.99
N LYS A 40 15.53 7.25 -4.90
CA LYS A 40 15.32 7.45 -6.34
C LYS A 40 14.20 6.55 -6.89
N PRO A 41 13.68 6.84 -8.09
CA PRO A 41 12.81 5.90 -8.81
C PRO A 41 13.48 4.52 -8.97
N GLY A 42 12.73 3.44 -8.77
CA GLY A 42 13.25 2.06 -8.91
C GLY A 42 14.19 1.58 -7.79
N VAL A 43 14.65 2.47 -6.90
CA VAL A 43 15.42 2.11 -5.70
C VAL A 43 14.51 1.50 -4.65
N GLY A 44 15.00 0.44 -4.01
CA GLY A 44 14.29 -0.28 -2.95
C GLY A 44 14.29 -1.79 -3.14
N LYS A 45 14.04 -2.52 -2.04
CA LYS A 45 13.92 -3.99 -2.10
C LYS A 45 12.59 -4.37 -2.74
N THR A 46 12.65 -5.08 -3.85
CA THR A 46 11.48 -5.66 -4.52
C THR A 46 11.14 -7.03 -3.94
N PHE A 47 9.85 -7.31 -3.76
CA PHE A 47 9.33 -8.57 -3.23
C PHE A 47 8.07 -9.02 -3.99
N ARG A 48 7.73 -10.31 -3.88
CA ARG A 48 6.47 -10.89 -4.38
C ARG A 48 5.35 -10.55 -3.40
N ALA A 49 4.38 -9.74 -3.82
CA ALA A 49 3.31 -9.26 -2.94
C ALA A 49 2.04 -10.10 -3.00
N LEU A 50 1.85 -10.88 -4.05
CA LEU A 50 0.73 -11.82 -4.23
C LEU A 50 1.24 -13.10 -4.90
N HIS A 51 0.47 -14.18 -4.84
CA HIS A 51 0.82 -15.45 -5.51
C HIS A 51 0.82 -15.36 -7.05
N PHE A 52 0.30 -14.28 -7.65
CA PHE A 52 0.32 -14.12 -9.11
C PHE A 52 1.76 -13.93 -9.65
N PRO A 53 2.10 -14.56 -10.79
CA PRO A 53 3.34 -14.26 -11.49
C PRO A 53 3.46 -12.76 -11.76
N ASN A 54 4.62 -12.18 -11.48
CA ASN A 54 4.95 -10.76 -11.66
C ASN A 54 4.18 -9.74 -10.80
N ALA A 55 3.36 -10.18 -9.83
CA ALA A 55 2.78 -9.28 -8.81
C ALA A 55 3.84 -8.88 -7.77
N THR A 56 4.73 -7.97 -8.17
CA THR A 56 5.82 -7.47 -7.33
C THR A 56 5.57 -6.05 -6.83
N ARG A 57 6.15 -5.73 -5.68
CA ARG A 57 6.16 -4.40 -5.07
C ARG A 57 7.55 -4.04 -4.59
N THR A 58 7.79 -2.76 -4.38
CA THR A 58 9.11 -2.26 -3.94
C THR A 58 8.95 -1.43 -2.67
N PHE A 59 9.68 -1.79 -1.63
CA PHE A 59 9.78 -0.97 -0.43
C PHE A 59 10.57 0.31 -0.72
N LYS A 60 9.94 1.46 -0.52
CA LYS A 60 10.59 2.78 -0.63
C LYS A 60 11.13 3.23 0.71
N LEU A 61 10.34 3.06 1.77
CA LEU A 61 10.73 3.32 3.14
C LEU A 61 10.17 2.22 4.03
N ARG A 62 10.98 1.71 4.96
CA ARG A 62 10.61 0.68 5.94
C ARG A 62 10.60 1.27 7.35
N GLY A 63 10.04 0.55 8.33
CA GLY A 63 9.96 1.03 9.72
C GLY A 63 11.30 1.45 10.32
N ASN A 64 12.37 0.68 10.08
CA ASN A 64 13.71 1.04 10.55
C ASN A 64 14.27 2.34 9.95
N GLN A 65 13.70 2.82 8.85
CA GLN A 65 14.07 4.07 8.16
C GLN A 65 13.16 5.24 8.54
N THR A 66 12.00 4.96 9.14
CA THR A 66 10.96 5.96 9.45
C THR A 66 10.72 6.10 10.96
N ASN A 67 11.62 5.60 11.81
CA ASN A 67 11.42 5.51 13.26
C ASN A 67 10.12 4.78 13.64
N ASN A 68 9.81 3.73 12.88
CA ASN A 68 8.61 2.91 12.97
C ASN A 68 7.27 3.65 12.73
N LEU A 69 7.32 4.85 12.15
CA LEU A 69 6.11 5.67 11.95
C LEU A 69 5.25 5.18 10.79
N PHE A 70 5.88 4.72 9.70
CA PHE A 70 5.17 4.21 8.53
C PHE A 70 6.05 3.35 7.63
N THR A 71 5.42 2.55 6.78
CA THR A 71 6.06 1.84 5.68
C THR A 71 5.48 2.32 4.36
N LEU A 72 6.34 2.65 3.40
CA LEU A 72 5.98 3.14 2.08
C LEU A 72 6.38 2.12 1.00
N ILE A 73 5.41 1.73 0.18
CA ILE A 73 5.57 0.71 -0.86
C ILE A 73 5.02 1.26 -2.17
N GLU A 74 5.68 0.99 -3.29
CA GLU A 74 5.14 1.31 -4.62
C GLU A 74 4.98 0.05 -5.48
N GLY A 75 4.10 0.12 -6.47
CA GLY A 75 4.00 -0.97 -7.45
C GLY A 75 3.11 -0.68 -8.65
N LYS A 76 3.43 -1.39 -9.73
CA LYS A 76 2.55 -1.55 -10.89
C LYS A 76 1.55 -2.68 -10.59
N ILE A 77 0.28 -2.44 -10.90
CA ILE A 77 -0.81 -3.42 -10.74
C ILE A 77 -1.20 -3.91 -12.13
N GLN A 78 -1.10 -5.21 -12.38
CA GLN A 78 -1.54 -5.81 -13.65
C GLN A 78 -3.06 -5.91 -13.71
N ILE A 79 -3.62 -5.99 -14.92
CA ILE A 79 -5.05 -6.26 -15.10
C ILE A 79 -5.41 -7.60 -14.44
N GLY A 80 -6.47 -7.60 -13.64
CA GLY A 80 -6.92 -8.73 -12.82
C GLY A 80 -6.17 -8.88 -11.49
N GLU A 81 -5.17 -8.05 -11.20
CA GLU A 81 -4.38 -8.14 -9.97
C GLU A 81 -5.04 -7.37 -8.82
N GLY A 82 -5.12 -8.03 -7.66
CA GLY A 82 -5.62 -7.48 -6.42
C GLY A 82 -5.46 -8.49 -5.28
N PRO A 83 -5.32 -8.03 -4.02
CA PRO A 83 -5.31 -8.93 -2.88
C PRO A 83 -6.69 -9.60 -2.70
N LYS A 84 -6.72 -10.62 -1.83
CA LYS A 84 -7.99 -11.09 -1.26
C LYS A 84 -8.60 -9.97 -0.41
N LEU A 85 -9.89 -10.07 -0.10
CA LEU A 85 -10.48 -9.21 0.92
C LEU A 85 -9.77 -9.48 2.25
N HIS A 86 -9.37 -8.44 2.96
CA HIS A 86 -8.61 -8.58 4.21
C HIS A 86 -8.91 -7.45 5.19
N VAL A 87 -8.53 -7.65 6.45
CA VAL A 87 -8.61 -6.66 7.53
C VAL A 87 -7.23 -6.55 8.17
N HIS A 88 -6.71 -5.33 8.27
CA HIS A 88 -5.53 -5.02 9.07
C HIS A 88 -5.94 -4.68 10.51
N HIS A 89 -5.28 -5.27 11.51
CA HIS A 89 -5.54 -4.96 12.92
C HIS A 89 -4.49 -4.02 13.53
N ASN A 90 -3.29 -3.98 12.95
CA ASN A 90 -2.13 -3.26 13.51
C ASN A 90 -1.88 -1.90 12.86
N GLU A 91 -2.15 -1.78 11.57
CA GLU A 91 -1.89 -0.59 10.77
C GLU A 91 -3.14 -0.12 10.02
N ASP A 92 -3.20 1.19 9.78
CA ASP A 92 -4.08 1.74 8.75
C ASP A 92 -3.35 1.67 7.40
N GLU A 93 -4.10 1.52 6.31
CA GLU A 93 -3.56 1.46 4.95
C GLU A 93 -4.09 2.63 4.11
N THR A 94 -3.16 3.38 3.50
CA THR A 94 -3.47 4.46 2.57
C THR A 94 -2.99 4.06 1.18
N PHE A 95 -3.86 4.21 0.20
CA PHE A 95 -3.59 3.97 -1.20
C PHE A 95 -3.58 5.28 -1.96
N ARG A 96 -2.54 5.55 -2.73
CA ARG A 96 -2.49 6.67 -3.67
C ARG A 96 -2.39 6.17 -5.09
N VAL A 97 -3.43 6.37 -5.88
CA VAL A 97 -3.46 5.97 -7.29
C VAL A 97 -2.63 6.97 -8.09
N ILE A 98 -1.39 6.59 -8.41
CA ILE A 98 -0.46 7.43 -9.17
C ILE A 98 -0.83 7.48 -10.64
N ARG A 99 -1.32 6.36 -11.20
CA ARG A 99 -1.73 6.25 -12.60
C ARG A 99 -2.74 5.14 -12.80
N GLY A 100 -3.58 5.26 -13.84
CA GLY A 100 -4.64 4.32 -14.15
C GLY A 100 -5.87 4.53 -13.27
N GLN A 101 -6.68 3.49 -13.16
CA GLN A 101 -7.87 3.44 -12.32
C GLN A 101 -7.96 2.07 -11.65
N LEU A 102 -8.29 2.07 -10.37
CA LEU A 102 -8.48 0.85 -9.57
C LEU A 102 -9.88 0.85 -8.97
N GLN A 103 -10.44 -0.34 -8.77
CA GLN A 103 -11.65 -0.53 -7.98
C GLN A 103 -11.28 -0.90 -6.56
N PHE A 104 -11.97 -0.31 -5.58
CA PHE A 104 -11.74 -0.50 -4.16
C PHE A 104 -13.01 -0.97 -3.48
N ILE A 105 -12.86 -1.90 -2.55
CA ILE A 105 -13.84 -2.22 -1.52
C ILE A 105 -13.32 -1.65 -0.20
N ILE A 106 -14.14 -0.88 0.50
CA ILE A 106 -13.89 -0.42 1.87
C ILE A 106 -15.20 -0.57 2.66
N GLY A 107 -15.21 -1.44 3.67
CA GLY A 107 -16.47 -1.71 4.36
C GLY A 107 -17.42 -2.49 3.45
N ASN A 108 -18.61 -1.91 3.26
CA ASN A 108 -19.64 -2.41 2.35
C ASN A 108 -19.70 -1.63 1.03
N GLU A 109 -18.83 -0.63 0.87
CA GLU A 109 -18.83 0.26 -0.28
C GLU A 109 -17.83 -0.23 -1.31
N THR A 110 -18.23 -0.14 -2.58
CA THR A 110 -17.34 -0.40 -3.70
C THR A 110 -17.37 0.75 -4.69
N PHE A 111 -16.19 1.19 -5.14
CA PHE A 111 -16.06 2.36 -5.99
C PHE A 111 -14.78 2.34 -6.84
N CYS A 112 -14.76 3.17 -7.90
CA CYS A 112 -13.56 3.41 -8.70
C CYS A 112 -12.78 4.62 -8.19
N ALA A 113 -11.46 4.47 -8.15
CA ALA A 113 -10.51 5.51 -7.81
C ALA A 113 -9.59 5.76 -9.01
N PRO A 114 -9.81 6.83 -9.80
CA PRO A 114 -8.94 7.19 -10.91
C PRO A 114 -7.61 7.79 -10.42
N THR A 115 -6.71 8.08 -11.37
CA THR A 115 -5.43 8.75 -11.12
C THR A 115 -5.59 10.01 -10.26
N GLY A 116 -4.72 10.17 -9.28
CA GLY A 116 -4.74 11.27 -8.30
C GLY A 116 -5.59 10.98 -7.06
N SER A 117 -6.38 9.91 -7.06
CA SER A 117 -7.21 9.53 -5.91
C SER A 117 -6.36 9.04 -4.74
N VAL A 118 -6.86 9.32 -3.53
CA VAL A 118 -6.37 8.74 -2.28
C VAL A 118 -7.51 7.97 -1.63
N VAL A 119 -7.25 6.73 -1.22
CA VAL A 119 -8.17 5.89 -0.47
C VAL A 119 -7.53 5.57 0.88
N TYR A 120 -8.25 5.77 1.98
CA TYR A 120 -7.77 5.50 3.33
C TYR A 120 -8.64 4.44 3.99
N GLY A 121 -8.05 3.31 4.33
CA GLY A 121 -8.65 2.24 5.11
C GLY A 121 -8.09 2.26 6.53
N ARG A 122 -8.90 2.67 7.50
CA ARG A 122 -8.55 2.53 8.92
C ARG A 122 -8.43 1.06 9.32
N ARG A 123 -7.58 0.72 10.27
CA ARG A 123 -7.54 -0.63 10.85
C ARG A 123 -8.93 -1.11 11.32
N GLY A 124 -9.15 -2.41 11.24
CA GLY A 124 -10.40 -3.07 11.59
C GLY A 124 -11.52 -2.91 10.56
N ILE A 125 -11.28 -2.27 9.41
CA ILE A 125 -12.21 -2.29 8.27
C ILE A 125 -11.74 -3.30 7.23
N ASN A 126 -12.68 -4.01 6.62
CA ASN A 126 -12.39 -4.90 5.50
C ASN A 126 -12.11 -4.06 4.25
N MET A 127 -11.05 -4.44 3.54
CA MET A 127 -10.65 -3.76 2.31
C MET A 127 -10.08 -4.71 1.26
N SER A 128 -10.18 -4.28 0.01
CA SER A 128 -9.56 -4.93 -1.14
C SER A 128 -9.48 -3.93 -2.28
N PHE A 129 -8.60 -4.15 -3.24
CA PHE A 129 -8.64 -3.47 -4.52
C PHE A 129 -8.42 -4.43 -5.68
N ILE A 130 -8.74 -4.02 -6.89
CA ILE A 130 -8.37 -4.71 -8.12
C ILE A 130 -8.11 -3.71 -9.24
N ASN A 131 -7.21 -4.06 -10.14
CA ASN A 131 -7.14 -3.42 -11.45
C ASN A 131 -8.03 -4.18 -12.44
N VAL A 132 -9.13 -3.58 -12.89
CA VAL A 132 -10.07 -4.26 -13.80
C VAL A 132 -9.63 -4.19 -15.26
N ASP A 133 -9.09 -3.06 -15.71
CA ASP A 133 -8.89 -2.79 -17.14
C ASP A 133 -7.75 -1.80 -17.47
N SER A 134 -7.07 -1.25 -16.46
CA SER A 134 -6.05 -0.23 -16.69
C SER A 134 -4.72 -0.89 -17.07
N PRO A 135 -4.23 -0.72 -18.31
CA PRO A 135 -2.99 -1.38 -18.77
C PRO A 135 -1.72 -0.88 -18.04
N ASP A 136 -1.83 0.26 -17.35
CA ASP A 136 -0.70 0.90 -16.70
C ASP A 136 -1.02 1.49 -15.32
N ALA A 137 -1.76 0.72 -14.51
CA ALA A 137 -2.08 1.10 -13.15
C ALA A 137 -0.83 1.11 -12.25
N TYR A 138 -0.62 2.22 -11.54
CA TYR A 138 0.46 2.39 -10.60
C TYR A 138 -0.06 3.01 -9.31
N ILE A 139 0.39 2.47 -8.18
CA ILE A 139 -0.13 2.81 -6.87
C ILE A 139 1.00 2.84 -5.84
N GLU A 140 0.83 3.71 -4.86
CA GLU A 140 1.64 3.78 -3.66
C GLU A 140 0.79 3.39 -2.45
N PHE A 141 1.37 2.61 -1.55
CA PHE A 141 0.78 2.16 -0.30
C PHE A 141 1.57 2.77 0.85
N LEU A 142 0.86 3.36 1.80
CA LEU A 142 1.42 3.79 3.08
C LEU A 142 0.70 3.06 4.21
N PHE A 143 1.47 2.37 5.02
CA PHE A 143 0.98 1.68 6.22
C PHE A 143 1.44 2.43 7.46
N SER A 144 0.56 2.69 8.42
CA SER A 144 0.92 3.37 9.67
C SER A 144 0.20 2.78 10.89
N PRO A 145 0.92 2.45 11.99
CA PRO A 145 2.39 2.40 12.11
C PRO A 145 3.07 1.45 11.12
N SER A 146 4.41 1.47 11.06
CA SER A 146 5.14 0.45 10.29
C SER A 146 5.06 -0.93 10.97
N GLY A 147 5.58 -1.96 10.30
CA GLY A 147 5.66 -3.33 10.81
C GLY A 147 5.20 -4.36 9.78
N ILE A 148 4.28 -3.96 8.89
CA ILE A 148 3.75 -4.80 7.80
C ILE A 148 4.83 -5.32 6.84
N GLU A 149 5.97 -4.65 6.76
CA GLU A 149 7.09 -5.07 5.92
C GLU A 149 7.65 -6.45 6.32
N HIS A 150 7.46 -6.86 7.58
CA HIS A 150 7.87 -8.18 8.06
C HIS A 150 6.92 -9.28 7.57
N TYR A 151 5.61 -8.99 7.49
CA TYR A 151 4.65 -9.85 6.81
C TYR A 151 5.07 -10.08 5.37
N PHE A 152 5.34 -8.99 4.64
CA PHE A 152 5.72 -9.06 3.23
C PHE A 152 7.03 -9.82 2.99
N ASP A 153 8.03 -9.66 3.88
CA ASP A 153 9.26 -10.45 3.81
C ASP A 153 8.96 -11.96 3.91
N GLU A 154 8.10 -12.37 4.85
CA GLU A 154 7.80 -13.79 5.11
C GLU A 154 6.83 -14.39 4.07
N VAL A 155 5.72 -13.72 3.76
CA VAL A 155 4.72 -14.22 2.83
C VAL A 155 5.25 -14.28 1.39
N SER A 156 6.22 -13.42 1.04
CA SER A 156 6.82 -13.44 -0.29
C SER A 156 7.52 -14.77 -0.60
N VAL A 157 8.09 -15.43 0.42
CA VAL A 157 8.67 -16.76 0.30
C VAL A 157 7.57 -17.77 -0.04
N VAL A 158 6.47 -17.77 0.72
CA VAL A 158 5.31 -18.66 0.49
C VAL A 158 4.73 -18.47 -0.91
N TYR A 159 4.61 -17.23 -1.38
CA TYR A 159 4.09 -16.93 -2.73
C TYR A 159 5.00 -17.42 -3.86
N THR A 160 6.30 -17.59 -3.61
CA THR A 160 7.26 -18.14 -4.57
C THR A 160 7.47 -19.64 -4.46
N THR A 161 7.01 -20.28 -3.38
CA THR A 161 7.06 -21.73 -3.20
C THR A 161 6.07 -22.44 -4.13
N VAL A 162 6.51 -23.52 -4.77
CA VAL A 162 5.68 -24.34 -5.67
C VAL A 162 5.65 -25.78 -5.14
N PRO A 163 4.46 -26.38 -4.89
CA PRO A 163 3.13 -25.80 -5.09
C PRO A 163 2.80 -24.72 -4.05
N TYR A 164 1.97 -23.75 -4.44
CA TYR A 164 1.53 -22.69 -3.53
C TYR A 164 0.56 -23.20 -2.47
N ASN A 165 0.80 -22.77 -1.24
CA ASN A 165 0.00 -23.11 -0.08
C ASN A 165 -0.74 -21.87 0.45
N ALA A 166 -2.01 -21.74 0.10
CA ALA A 166 -2.85 -20.63 0.54
C ALA A 166 -3.05 -20.61 2.06
N SER A 167 -3.15 -21.78 2.71
CA SER A 167 -3.34 -21.86 4.16
C SER A 167 -2.10 -21.38 4.92
N GLU A 168 -0.91 -21.62 4.39
CA GLU A 168 0.34 -21.12 4.97
C GLU A 168 0.46 -19.61 4.79
N ALA A 169 0.10 -19.08 3.61
CA ALA A 169 0.06 -17.64 3.39
C ALA A 169 -0.92 -16.95 4.35
N ASP A 170 -2.09 -17.54 4.59
CA ASP A 170 -3.07 -17.04 5.55
C ASP A 170 -2.57 -17.15 6.99
N ALA A 171 -1.85 -18.21 7.35
CA ALA A 171 -1.22 -18.33 8.67
C ALA A 171 -0.17 -17.24 8.90
N VAL A 172 0.64 -16.92 7.87
CA VAL A 172 1.59 -15.80 7.92
C VAL A 172 0.85 -14.47 8.06
N ALA A 173 -0.24 -14.23 7.32
CA ALA A 173 -1.04 -13.02 7.47
C ALA A 173 -1.59 -12.86 8.91
N ASN A 174 -2.18 -13.93 9.47
CA ASN A 174 -2.71 -13.93 10.83
C ASN A 174 -1.63 -13.62 11.89
N LYS A 175 -0.42 -14.19 11.73
CA LYS A 175 0.74 -13.93 12.61
C LYS A 175 1.07 -12.43 12.71
N TYR A 176 0.85 -11.66 11.64
CA TYR A 176 1.10 -10.23 11.59
C TYR A 176 -0.16 -9.37 11.77
N GLY A 177 -1.26 -9.95 12.25
CA GLY A 177 -2.48 -9.21 12.56
C GLY A 177 -3.32 -8.85 11.35
N MET A 178 -3.37 -9.74 10.34
CA MET A 178 -4.32 -9.64 9.24
C MET A 178 -5.25 -10.85 9.16
N ASP A 179 -6.53 -10.57 9.04
CA ASP A 179 -7.53 -11.58 8.68
C ASP A 179 -7.69 -11.60 7.16
N MET A 180 -7.50 -12.77 6.56
CA MET A 180 -7.66 -12.97 5.11
C MET A 180 -8.99 -13.65 4.82
N PHE A 181 -9.76 -13.09 3.90
CA PHE A 181 -11.02 -13.65 3.41
C PHE A 181 -10.85 -14.13 1.96
N GLY A 182 -11.94 -14.51 1.30
CA GLY A 182 -11.93 -14.89 -0.11
C GLY A 182 -11.64 -13.73 -1.07
N PHE A 183 -11.49 -14.04 -2.35
CA PHE A 183 -11.47 -13.00 -3.39
C PHE A 183 -12.87 -12.39 -3.55
N PRO A 184 -12.99 -11.04 -3.61
CA PRO A 184 -14.27 -10.41 -3.90
C PRO A 184 -14.81 -10.80 -5.27
N ASN A 185 -16.13 -10.82 -5.41
CA ASN A 185 -16.78 -10.95 -6.71
C ASN A 185 -16.86 -9.56 -7.39
N TRP A 186 -15.90 -9.26 -8.26
CA TRP A 186 -15.80 -7.97 -8.95
C TRP A 186 -16.75 -7.80 -10.15
N LYS A 187 -17.58 -8.80 -10.47
CA LYS A 187 -18.28 -8.89 -11.77
C LYS A 187 -19.40 -7.87 -12.03
N ASP A 188 -19.88 -7.17 -11.01
CA ASP A 188 -21.11 -6.35 -11.14
C ASP A 188 -20.95 -4.89 -10.66
N ILE A 189 -19.71 -4.45 -10.42
CA ILE A 189 -19.49 -3.27 -9.59
C ILE A 189 -19.48 -1.96 -10.39
N GLY A 190 -19.11 -2.01 -11.68
CA GLY A 190 -18.97 -0.80 -12.50
C GLY A 190 -18.09 0.27 -11.83
N CYS A 191 -17.97 1.43 -12.46
CA CYS A 191 -17.36 2.57 -11.78
C CYS A 191 -18.42 3.45 -11.16
N ILE A 192 -18.73 3.17 -9.90
CA ILE A 192 -19.57 4.02 -9.08
C ILE A 192 -18.66 4.99 -8.34
N THR A 193 -19.00 6.27 -8.38
CA THR A 193 -18.43 7.26 -7.45
C THR A 193 -19.25 7.18 -6.15
N PRO A 194 -18.64 7.05 -4.96
CA PRO A 194 -19.40 7.00 -3.71
C PRO A 194 -20.33 8.20 -3.63
N LYS A 195 -21.58 7.96 -3.22
CA LYS A 195 -22.55 9.05 -3.06
C LYS A 195 -21.99 10.05 -2.06
N THR A 196 -21.82 11.30 -2.48
CA THR A 196 -21.65 12.39 -1.54
C THR A 196 -22.90 12.46 -0.68
N ASN A 197 -22.75 12.69 0.63
CA ASN A 197 -23.90 13.07 1.44
C ASN A 197 -24.35 14.45 0.95
N ASP A 198 -25.30 14.48 0.01
CA ASP A 198 -25.85 15.69 -0.61
C ASP A 198 -26.56 16.64 0.38
N ALA A 199 -26.51 16.34 1.68
CA ALA A 199 -27.08 17.16 2.75
C ALA A 199 -26.40 18.53 2.94
N ALA A 200 -25.26 18.82 2.29
CA ALA A 200 -24.55 20.09 2.42
C ALA A 200 -24.79 21.10 1.27
N CYS A 201 -25.44 20.69 0.19
CA CYS A 201 -25.75 21.57 -0.96
C CYS A 201 -27.25 21.91 -1.04
N ILE A 202 -27.86 22.33 0.08
CA ILE A 202 -29.04 23.18 -0.03
C ILE A 202 -28.53 24.53 -0.53
N SER A 203 -28.83 24.83 -1.78
CA SER A 203 -28.36 26.02 -2.48
C SER A 203 -28.57 27.28 -1.64
N VAL A 204 -27.50 28.05 -1.49
CA VAL A 204 -27.51 29.43 -0.96
C VAL A 204 -28.48 30.33 -1.75
N SER A 205 -28.97 29.87 -2.90
CA SER A 205 -30.02 30.48 -3.71
C SER A 205 -31.35 30.66 -2.96
N PHE A 206 -31.71 29.81 -2.00
CA PHE A 206 -32.94 30.00 -1.22
C PHE A 206 -32.83 31.11 -0.17
N LEU A 207 -31.64 31.37 0.39
CA LEU A 207 -31.43 32.45 1.34
C LEU A 207 -31.44 33.84 0.65
N PHE A 208 -30.95 33.93 -0.59
CA PHE A 208 -31.01 35.17 -1.36
C PHE A 208 -32.44 35.59 -1.71
N MET A 209 -33.32 34.63 -2.01
CA MET A 209 -34.71 34.94 -2.35
C MET A 209 -35.49 35.49 -1.15
N PHE A 210 -35.22 35.01 0.07
CA PHE A 210 -35.85 35.55 1.28
C PHE A 210 -35.39 36.98 1.62
N CYS A 211 -34.13 37.34 1.37
CA CYS A 211 -33.64 38.72 1.56
C CYS A 211 -34.23 39.72 0.56
N ILE A 212 -34.49 39.30 -0.68
CA ILE A 212 -35.11 40.17 -1.70
C ILE A 212 -36.60 40.40 -1.38
N PHE A 213 -37.31 39.37 -0.91
CA PHE A 213 -38.72 39.52 -0.53
C PHE A 213 -38.91 40.38 0.74
N SER A 214 -38.02 40.29 1.74
CA SER A 214 -38.14 41.11 2.95
C SER A 214 -37.86 42.59 2.69
N THR A 215 -36.89 42.90 1.83
CA THR A 215 -36.58 44.28 1.44
C THR A 215 -37.67 44.89 0.55
N LEU A 216 -38.26 44.13 -0.38
CA LEU A 216 -39.37 44.62 -1.21
C LEU A 216 -40.64 44.89 -0.38
N PHE A 217 -40.93 44.07 0.63
CA PHE A 217 -42.07 44.27 1.54
C PHE A 217 -41.89 45.50 2.45
N MET A 218 -40.65 45.82 2.81
CA MET A 218 -40.32 46.99 3.61
C MET A 218 -40.47 48.29 2.80
N PHE A 219 -40.09 48.28 1.51
CA PHE A 219 -40.31 49.43 0.62
C PHE A 219 -41.80 49.67 0.30
N MET A 220 -42.60 48.63 0.11
CA MET A 220 -44.03 48.78 -0.19
C MET A 220 -44.85 49.31 1.00
N ASN A 221 -44.41 49.09 2.24
CA ASN A 221 -45.09 49.64 3.42
C ASN A 221 -44.72 51.11 3.72
N ILE A 222 -43.56 51.60 3.27
CA ILE A 222 -43.19 53.01 3.44
C ILE A 222 -44.01 53.93 2.49
N ILE A 223 -44.38 53.43 1.31
CA ILE A 223 -45.17 54.20 0.33
C ILE A 223 -46.63 54.43 0.80
N LYS A 224 -47.17 53.56 1.66
CA LYS A 224 -48.53 53.71 2.23
C LYS A 224 -48.64 54.68 3.42
N ILE A 225 -47.53 55.26 3.89
CA ILE A 225 -47.53 56.19 5.03
C ILE A 225 -47.57 57.66 4.55
N PHE A 226 -47.46 57.92 3.24
CA PHE A 226 -47.44 59.25 2.64
C PHE A 226 -48.63 59.58 1.72
N GLU A 227 -49.74 58.85 1.82
CA GLU A 227 -51.05 59.24 1.25
C GLU A 227 -52.10 59.46 2.33
#